data_AF-A0A7S3R4J3-F1
#
_entry.id   AF-A0A7S3R4J3-F1
#
_cell.length_a   1.000
_cell.length_b   1.000
_cell.length_c   1.000
_cell.angle_alpha   90.00
_cell.angle_beta   90.00
_cell.angle_gamma   90.00
#
_symmetry.space_group_name_H-M   'P 1'
#
loop_
_entity.id
_entity.type
_entity.pdbx_description
1 polymer ?
#
loop_
_entity_poly.entity_id
_entity_poly.type
_entity_poly.pdbx_seq_one_letter_code
_entity_poly.pdbx_strand_id
1 'polypeptide(L)'
;MHYGLLFSIDDYKFDKHWHFDFDVTVCPPWDSPIHQHSRAGIFEPPPWPKDLRSYKRKGRGGGGEYYRDLLSLETITTLNAAFCDFHLRHCPPSQQLLDVCTMAVTQYTEVQWEVQDEELHYRCKDTEPRCRMWAKAGECDKNVAYMNVGRAVTQSKQKLCSPRDGWMDGMGMTG
;
A
#
# COMPACT_ATOMS: atom_id res chain seq x y z
N MET A 1 0.35 3.13 -15.22
CA MET A 1 -0.15 3.70 -13.95
C MET A 1 -1.22 4.70 -14.30
N HIS A 2 -2.48 4.40 -13.95
CA HIS A 2 -3.65 5.18 -14.38
C HIS A 2 -3.79 6.41 -13.49
N TYR A 3 -3.04 7.47 -13.80
CA TYR A 3 -3.26 8.78 -13.18
C TYR A 3 -4.61 9.31 -13.65
N GLY A 4 -5.64 9.21 -12.81
CA GLY A 4 -6.90 9.96 -12.95
C GLY A 4 -8.19 9.18 -13.23
N LEU A 5 -8.28 7.89 -12.90
CA LEU A 5 -9.53 7.14 -13.00
C LEU A 5 -10.25 7.04 -11.65
N LEU A 6 -11.54 7.34 -11.70
CA LEU A 6 -12.55 6.79 -10.79
C LEU A 6 -12.18 5.35 -10.41
N PHE A 7 -11.98 5.10 -9.13
CA PHE A 7 -11.88 3.73 -8.61
C PHE A 7 -12.91 3.50 -7.52
N SER A 8 -13.29 2.22 -7.38
CA SER A 8 -14.19 1.75 -6.34
C SER A 8 -13.55 0.55 -5.68
N ILE A 9 -13.35 0.63 -4.37
CA ILE A 9 -12.88 -0.46 -3.53
C ILE A 9 -13.96 -0.68 -2.50
N ASP A 10 -14.63 -1.80 -2.63
CA ASP A 10 -15.82 -2.07 -1.85
C ASP A 10 -16.86 -0.95 -1.94
N ASP A 11 -17.19 -0.31 -0.82
CA ASP A 11 -18.13 0.81 -0.77
C ASP A 11 -17.43 2.18 -0.89
N TYR A 12 -16.10 2.19 -0.79
CA TYR A 12 -15.27 3.39 -0.96
C TYR A 12 -15.06 3.70 -2.44
N LYS A 13 -15.18 4.97 -2.80
CA LYS A 13 -14.91 5.45 -4.15
C LYS A 13 -14.03 6.68 -4.10
N PHE A 14 -13.27 6.88 -5.17
CA PHE A 14 -12.54 8.11 -5.35
C PHE A 14 -12.53 8.48 -6.82
N ASP A 15 -12.89 9.72 -7.10
CA ASP A 15 -12.70 10.35 -8.40
C ASP A 15 -12.05 11.71 -8.18
N LYS A 16 -10.95 11.96 -8.90
CA LYS A 16 -10.27 13.26 -8.85
C LYS A 16 -11.18 14.42 -9.27
N HIS A 17 -12.16 14.18 -10.14
CA HIS A 17 -13.06 15.21 -10.63
C HIS A 17 -14.06 15.68 -9.57
N TRP A 18 -14.26 14.91 -8.49
CA TRP A 18 -15.10 15.34 -7.36
C TRP A 18 -14.39 16.37 -6.46
N HIS A 19 -13.09 16.57 -6.66
CA HIS A 19 -12.22 17.36 -5.79
C HIS A 19 -11.53 18.50 -6.55
N PHE A 20 -12.14 19.00 -7.63
CA PHE A 20 -11.54 20.04 -8.48
C PHE A 20 -11.39 21.40 -7.77
N ASP A 21 -12.22 21.67 -6.76
CA ASP A 21 -12.20 22.86 -5.91
C ASP A 21 -11.67 22.57 -4.49
N PHE A 22 -10.94 21.45 -4.31
CA PHE A 22 -10.43 21.06 -3.00
C PHE A 22 -9.31 21.98 -2.50
N ASP A 23 -9.51 22.57 -1.31
CA ASP A 23 -8.55 23.45 -0.66
C ASP A 23 -7.83 22.78 0.52
N VAL A 24 -6.61 22.31 0.27
CA VAL A 24 -5.75 21.69 1.30
C VAL A 24 -5.28 22.68 2.38
N THR A 25 -5.46 23.99 2.21
CA THR A 25 -4.89 24.99 3.14
C THR A 25 -5.77 25.28 4.36
N VAL A 26 -7.01 24.78 4.36
CA VAL A 26 -7.97 25.00 5.45
C VAL A 26 -7.63 24.15 6.66
N CYS A 27 -7.22 24.80 7.73
CA CYS A 27 -6.95 24.16 9.03
C CYS A 27 -8.23 23.61 9.70
N PRO A 28 -8.10 22.63 10.62
CA PRO A 28 -9.25 22.12 11.38
C PRO A 28 -9.87 23.21 12.29
N PRO A 29 -11.16 23.12 12.65
CA PRO A 29 -11.95 21.89 12.62
C PRO A 29 -12.52 21.52 11.24
N TRP A 30 -12.34 20.26 10.86
CA TRP A 30 -12.99 19.65 9.69
C TRP A 30 -14.24 18.88 10.10
N ASP A 31 -15.07 18.54 9.11
CA ASP A 31 -16.24 17.68 9.32
C ASP A 31 -15.85 16.34 9.95
N SER A 32 -16.72 15.82 10.81
CA SER A 32 -16.52 14.54 11.49
C SER A 32 -17.82 13.71 11.44
N PRO A 33 -17.84 12.57 10.74
CA PRO A 33 -16.72 11.98 9.99
C PRO A 33 -16.39 12.77 8.72
N ILE A 34 -15.14 12.69 8.28
CA ILE A 34 -14.71 13.32 7.02
C ILE A 34 -15.34 12.52 5.88
N HIS A 35 -16.10 13.19 5.03
CA HIS A 35 -16.87 12.54 3.97
C HIS A 35 -16.20 12.65 2.60
N GLN A 36 -16.62 11.80 1.67
CA GLN A 36 -16.14 11.70 0.29
C GLN A 36 -16.08 13.02 -0.50
N HIS A 37 -16.89 14.00 -0.13
CA HIS A 37 -17.01 15.29 -0.83
C HIS A 37 -16.58 16.47 0.03
N SER A 38 -15.77 16.23 1.07
CA SER A 38 -15.08 17.29 1.79
C SER A 38 -14.33 18.15 0.79
N ARG A 39 -14.59 19.46 0.80
CA ARG A 39 -13.98 20.42 -0.14
C ARG A 39 -12.66 21.01 0.36
N ALA A 40 -12.19 20.60 1.53
CA ALA A 40 -10.99 21.18 2.11
C ALA A 40 -10.35 20.26 3.16
N GLY A 41 -9.10 20.55 3.51
CA GLY A 41 -8.35 19.86 4.56
C GLY A 41 -7.75 18.54 4.08
N ILE A 42 -8.39 17.42 4.43
CA ILE A 42 -7.92 16.06 4.13
C ILE A 42 -9.04 15.23 3.48
N PHE A 43 -8.70 14.22 2.68
CA PHE A 43 -9.71 13.36 2.05
C PHE A 43 -10.31 12.36 3.03
N GLU A 44 -11.51 11.86 2.71
CA GLU A 44 -12.12 10.72 3.40
C GLU A 44 -11.12 9.55 3.50
N PRO A 45 -10.84 9.05 4.71
CA PRO A 45 -9.94 7.93 4.91
C PRO A 45 -10.44 6.70 4.13
N PRO A 46 -9.58 6.06 3.32
CA PRO A 46 -9.96 4.85 2.62
C PRO A 46 -10.04 3.66 3.60
N PRO A 47 -10.63 2.51 3.19
CA PRO A 47 -10.68 1.32 4.05
C PRO A 47 -9.28 0.74 4.31
N TRP A 48 -9.13 0.06 5.44
CA TRP A 48 -7.87 -0.59 5.82
C TRP A 48 -7.58 -1.82 4.95
N PRO A 49 -6.30 -2.13 4.62
CA PRO A 49 -5.93 -3.31 3.83
C PRO A 49 -6.54 -4.63 4.33
N LYS A 50 -6.48 -4.87 5.64
CA LYS A 50 -7.04 -6.06 6.30
C LYS A 50 -8.56 -6.19 6.15
N ASP A 51 -9.24 -5.08 5.89
CA ASP A 51 -10.70 -5.04 5.83
C ASP A 51 -11.26 -5.25 4.42
N LEU A 52 -10.40 -5.16 3.40
CA LEU A 52 -10.77 -5.33 2.00
C LEU A 52 -11.41 -6.70 1.74
N ARG A 53 -12.50 -6.73 0.97
CA ARG A 53 -13.11 -7.99 0.53
C ARG A 53 -12.16 -8.84 -0.30
N SER A 54 -11.32 -8.22 -1.12
CA SER A 54 -10.29 -8.90 -1.93
C SER A 54 -9.28 -9.65 -1.06
N TYR A 55 -8.86 -9.05 0.06
CA TYR A 55 -8.03 -9.71 1.08
C TYR A 55 -8.78 -10.86 1.75
N LYS A 56 -9.98 -10.62 2.28
CA LYS A 56 -10.79 -11.62 3.00
C LYS A 56 -11.13 -12.85 2.16
N ARG A 57 -11.30 -12.70 0.84
CA ARG A 57 -11.72 -13.77 -0.07
C ARG A 57 -10.60 -14.76 -0.41
N LYS A 58 -9.38 -14.29 -0.59
CA LYS A 58 -8.26 -15.12 -1.09
C LYS A 58 -7.00 -15.10 -0.22
N GLY A 59 -6.97 -14.28 0.82
CA GLY A 59 -5.80 -14.05 1.65
C GLY A 59 -4.64 -13.39 0.90
N ARG A 60 -3.52 -13.26 1.61
CA ARG A 60 -2.23 -12.77 1.11
C ARG A 60 -1.72 -13.61 -0.06
N GLY A 61 -1.29 -12.98 -1.16
CA GLY A 61 -0.77 -13.64 -2.36
C GLY A 61 -1.80 -14.36 -3.24
N GLY A 62 -3.10 -14.12 -3.00
CA GLY A 62 -4.21 -14.88 -3.58
C GLY A 62 -4.78 -14.37 -4.90
N GLY A 63 -4.52 -13.12 -5.31
CA GLY A 63 -5.00 -12.64 -6.62
C GLY A 63 -4.69 -11.19 -6.94
N GLY A 64 -4.67 -10.88 -8.25
CA GLY A 64 -4.39 -9.53 -8.76
C GLY A 64 -5.41 -8.46 -8.35
N GLU A 65 -6.58 -8.86 -7.84
CA GLU A 65 -7.58 -7.94 -7.29
C GLU A 65 -7.07 -7.23 -6.02
N TYR A 66 -6.48 -7.96 -5.06
CA TYR A 66 -5.99 -7.35 -3.81
C TYR A 66 -4.86 -6.37 -4.07
N TYR A 67 -3.88 -6.76 -4.91
CA TYR A 67 -2.79 -5.86 -5.29
C TYR A 67 -3.29 -4.62 -6.04
N ARG A 68 -4.26 -4.76 -6.95
CA ARG A 68 -4.88 -3.60 -7.62
C ARG A 68 -5.58 -2.67 -6.62
N ASP A 69 -6.30 -3.24 -5.65
CA ASP A 69 -6.98 -2.46 -4.62
C ASP A 69 -5.96 -1.74 -3.71
N LEU A 70 -4.87 -2.40 -3.31
CA LEU A 70 -3.76 -1.79 -2.56
C LEU A 70 -3.14 -0.59 -3.29
N LEU A 71 -2.83 -0.73 -4.58
CA LEU A 71 -2.31 0.38 -5.40
C LEU A 71 -3.32 1.55 -5.52
N SER A 72 -4.61 1.24 -5.44
CA SER A 72 -5.66 2.27 -5.46
C SER A 72 -5.73 2.99 -4.10
N LEU A 73 -5.61 2.27 -2.97
CA LEU A 73 -5.50 2.85 -1.64
C LEU A 73 -4.25 3.73 -1.48
N GLU A 74 -3.11 3.27 -2.02
CA GLU A 74 -1.80 3.93 -1.91
C GLU A 74 -1.86 5.40 -2.33
N THR A 75 -2.64 5.71 -3.37
CA THR A 75 -2.79 7.09 -3.84
C THR A 75 -3.36 8.00 -2.77
N ILE A 76 -4.45 7.58 -2.10
CA ILE A 76 -5.15 8.42 -1.12
C ILE A 76 -4.41 8.46 0.20
N THR A 77 -3.87 7.33 0.66
CA THR A 77 -3.11 7.32 1.92
C THR A 77 -1.84 8.15 1.82
N THR A 78 -1.17 8.15 0.65
CA THR A 78 0.00 9.02 0.40
C THR A 78 -0.39 10.50 0.41
N LEU A 79 -1.48 10.87 -0.27
CA LEU A 79 -1.97 12.26 -0.29
C LEU A 79 -2.36 12.72 1.13
N ASN A 80 -3.12 11.92 1.86
CA ASN A 80 -3.51 12.24 3.23
C ASN A 80 -2.31 12.37 4.16
N ALA A 81 -1.31 11.49 4.08
CA ALA A 81 -0.08 11.61 4.86
C ALA A 81 0.70 12.89 4.53
N ALA A 82 0.80 13.27 3.25
CA ALA A 82 1.44 14.52 2.83
C ALA A 82 0.66 15.75 3.31
N PHE A 83 -0.66 15.71 3.26
CA PHE A 83 -1.51 16.77 3.80
C PHE A 83 -1.35 16.90 5.31
N CYS A 84 -1.21 15.79 6.03
CA CYS A 84 -0.91 15.82 7.47
C CYS A 84 0.41 16.53 7.77
N ASP A 85 1.49 16.23 7.04
CA ASP A 85 2.76 16.95 7.18
C ASP A 85 2.61 18.45 6.90
N PHE A 86 1.84 18.83 5.88
CA PHE A 86 1.50 20.23 5.62
C PHE A 86 0.78 20.88 6.81
N HIS A 87 -0.32 20.29 7.29
CA HIS A 87 -1.13 20.89 8.35
C HIS A 87 -0.39 20.96 9.69
N LEU A 88 0.41 19.96 10.03
CA LEU A 88 1.23 19.98 11.25
C LEU A 88 2.24 21.14 11.28
N ARG A 89 2.67 21.64 10.11
CA ARG A 89 3.59 22.78 9.99
C ARG A 89 2.90 24.14 9.91
N HIS A 90 1.66 24.19 9.42
CA HIS A 90 1.00 25.45 9.06
C HIS A 90 -0.24 25.78 9.90
N CYS A 91 -0.80 24.81 10.63
CA CYS A 91 -2.01 24.99 11.41
C CYS A 91 -1.75 25.08 12.92
N PRO A 92 -2.60 25.79 13.67
CA PRO A 92 -2.60 25.71 15.12
C PRO A 92 -2.82 24.25 15.58
N PRO A 93 -2.10 23.80 16.62
CA PRO A 93 -2.28 22.45 17.15
C PRO A 93 -3.70 22.28 17.70
N SER A 94 -4.32 21.15 17.37
CA SER A 94 -5.62 20.76 17.90
C SER A 94 -5.69 19.23 18.06
N GLN A 95 -6.59 18.75 18.91
CA GLN A 95 -6.75 17.31 19.11
C GLN A 95 -7.20 16.63 17.80
N GLN A 96 -8.14 17.25 17.07
CA GLN A 96 -8.59 16.71 15.79
C GLN A 96 -7.45 16.60 14.77
N LEU A 97 -6.54 17.60 14.72
CA LEU A 97 -5.36 17.54 13.86
C LEU A 97 -4.49 16.32 14.19
N LEU A 98 -4.20 16.11 15.48
CA LEU A 98 -3.36 14.99 15.93
C LEU A 98 -3.99 13.63 15.64
N ASP A 99 -5.29 13.48 15.90
CA ASP A 99 -6.00 12.21 15.70
C ASP A 99 -6.07 11.84 14.22
N VAL A 100 -6.45 12.79 13.37
CA VAL A 100 -6.54 12.60 11.92
C VAL A 100 -5.15 12.32 11.32
N CYS A 101 -4.12 13.07 11.74
CA CYS A 101 -2.76 12.85 11.27
C CYS A 101 -2.19 11.50 11.70
N THR A 102 -2.47 11.06 12.92
CA THR A 102 -2.05 9.74 13.41
C THR A 102 -2.68 8.63 12.57
N MET A 103 -3.98 8.74 12.28
CA MET A 103 -4.68 7.77 11.43
C MET A 103 -4.13 7.76 10.00
N ALA A 104 -3.95 8.92 9.37
CA ALA A 104 -3.47 9.03 8.00
C ALA A 104 -2.07 8.43 7.83
N VAL A 105 -1.14 8.74 8.74
CA VAL A 105 0.21 8.18 8.71
C VAL A 105 0.20 6.67 8.94
N THR A 106 -0.62 6.19 9.89
CA THR A 106 -0.76 4.74 10.14
C THR A 106 -1.28 4.01 8.90
N GLN A 107 -2.33 4.54 8.26
CA GLN A 107 -2.87 3.97 7.01
C GLN A 107 -1.83 3.96 5.88
N TYR A 108 -1.05 5.04 5.73
CA TYR A 108 0.03 5.10 4.75
C TYR A 108 1.07 4.00 5.00
N THR A 109 1.54 3.84 6.23
CA THR A 109 2.54 2.81 6.55
C THR A 109 2.02 1.39 6.33
N GLU A 110 0.78 1.10 6.73
CA GLU A 110 0.18 -0.23 6.52
C GLU A 110 0.03 -0.56 5.03
N VAL A 111 -0.47 0.40 4.23
CA VAL A 111 -0.62 0.20 2.78
C VAL A 111 0.74 -0.02 2.12
N GLN A 112 1.76 0.78 2.47
CA GLN A 112 3.12 0.62 1.93
C GLN A 112 3.70 -0.77 2.21
N TRP A 113 3.53 -1.28 3.44
CA TRP A 113 4.00 -2.62 3.78
C TRP A 113 3.25 -3.73 3.04
N GLU A 114 1.94 -3.59 2.89
CA GLU A 114 1.14 -4.58 2.16
C GLU A 114 1.45 -4.56 0.66
N VAL A 115 1.63 -3.39 0.05
CA VAL A 115 2.08 -3.26 -1.35
C VAL A 115 3.45 -3.93 -1.52
N GLN A 116 4.40 -3.62 -0.65
CA GLN A 116 5.74 -4.17 -0.71
C GLN A 116 5.74 -5.70 -0.54
N ASP A 117 4.94 -6.22 0.38
CA ASP A 117 4.83 -7.66 0.56
C ASP A 117 4.18 -8.35 -0.64
N GLU A 118 3.11 -7.81 -1.21
CA GLU A 118 2.49 -8.39 -2.40
C GLU A 118 3.46 -8.34 -3.59
N GLU A 119 4.21 -7.26 -3.76
CA GLU A 119 5.29 -7.22 -4.76
C GLU A 119 6.35 -8.29 -4.51
N LEU A 120 6.76 -8.50 -3.26
CA LEU A 120 7.67 -9.56 -2.88
C LEU A 120 7.06 -10.94 -3.20
N HIS A 121 5.78 -11.14 -2.91
CA HIS A 121 5.05 -12.36 -3.23
C HIS A 121 5.11 -12.66 -4.73
N TYR A 122 4.79 -11.69 -5.60
CA TYR A 122 4.86 -11.87 -7.05
C TYR A 122 6.29 -12.05 -7.57
N ARG A 123 7.28 -11.42 -6.95
CA ARG A 123 8.70 -11.59 -7.29
C ARG A 123 9.23 -12.96 -6.86
N CYS A 124 8.74 -13.49 -5.74
CA CYS A 124 9.30 -14.64 -5.05
C CYS A 124 8.45 -15.92 -5.15
N LYS A 125 7.41 -15.93 -5.99
CA LYS A 125 6.57 -17.10 -6.24
C LYS A 125 7.04 -17.90 -7.43
N ASP A 126 7.09 -19.22 -7.28
CA ASP A 126 7.21 -20.16 -8.40
C ASP A 126 6.02 -20.00 -9.36
N THR A 127 6.27 -19.60 -10.61
CA THR A 127 5.24 -19.52 -11.65
C THR A 127 5.20 -20.73 -12.57
N GLU A 128 6.24 -21.55 -12.57
CA GLU A 128 6.31 -22.77 -13.39
C GLU A 128 6.12 -24.00 -12.49
N PRO A 129 5.13 -24.87 -12.77
CA PRO A 129 4.86 -26.05 -11.94
C PRO A 129 6.07 -26.97 -11.73
N ARG A 130 7.02 -26.98 -12.68
CA ARG A 130 8.22 -27.81 -12.63
C ARG A 130 9.38 -27.21 -11.82
N CYS A 131 9.27 -25.98 -11.31
CA CYS A 131 10.32 -25.33 -10.51
C CYS A 131 10.85 -26.24 -9.38
N ARG A 132 9.95 -26.92 -8.67
CA ARG A 132 10.30 -27.87 -7.60
C ARG A 132 11.10 -29.07 -8.11
N MET A 133 10.79 -29.59 -9.29
CA MET A 133 11.52 -30.73 -9.87
C MET A 133 12.90 -30.30 -10.36
N TRP A 134 12.97 -29.16 -11.03
CA TRP A 134 14.23 -28.59 -11.51
C TRP A 134 15.18 -28.24 -10.38
N ALA A 135 14.65 -27.73 -9.26
CA ALA A 135 15.42 -27.55 -8.03
C ALA A 135 16.10 -28.84 -7.56
N LYS A 136 15.33 -29.93 -7.48
CA LYS A 136 15.85 -31.23 -7.08
C LYS A 136 16.89 -31.78 -8.06
N ALA A 137 16.82 -31.38 -9.33
CA ALA A 137 17.80 -31.72 -10.36
C ALA A 137 19.06 -30.81 -10.36
N GLY A 138 19.12 -29.81 -9.46
CA GLY A 138 20.25 -28.88 -9.35
C GLY A 138 20.26 -27.78 -10.42
N GLU A 139 19.11 -27.52 -11.05
CA GLU A 139 18.99 -26.52 -12.11
C GLU A 139 19.17 -25.08 -11.62
N CYS A 140 19.02 -24.85 -10.32
CA CYS A 140 19.30 -23.58 -9.66
C CYS A 140 20.75 -23.13 -9.87
N ASP A 141 21.70 -24.08 -9.90
CA ASP A 141 23.13 -23.81 -10.08
C ASP A 141 23.57 -23.99 -11.53
N LYS A 142 22.97 -24.96 -12.24
CA LYS A 142 23.32 -25.27 -13.63
C LYS A 142 22.76 -24.25 -14.63
N ASN A 143 21.56 -23.74 -14.34
CA ASN A 143 20.78 -22.89 -15.25
C ASN A 143 20.32 -21.60 -14.54
N VAL A 144 21.26 -20.94 -13.86
CA VAL A 144 21.05 -19.70 -13.09
C VAL A 144 20.33 -18.62 -13.90
N ALA A 145 20.69 -18.42 -15.17
CA ALA A 145 20.06 -17.42 -16.03
C ALA A 145 18.56 -17.71 -16.22
N TYR A 146 18.20 -18.96 -16.46
CA TYR A 146 16.80 -19.36 -16.62
C TYR A 146 16.04 -19.27 -15.30
N MET A 147 16.65 -19.66 -14.18
CA MET A 147 16.05 -19.57 -12.84
C MET A 147 15.92 -18.14 -12.31
N ASN A 148 16.72 -17.21 -12.84
CA ASN A 148 16.62 -15.79 -12.50
C ASN A 148 15.52 -15.07 -13.29
N VAL A 149 15.33 -15.44 -14.57
CA VAL A 149 14.35 -14.84 -15.50
C VAL A 149 12.96 -15.48 -15.36
N GLY A 150 12.90 -16.82 -15.30
CA GLY A 150 11.69 -17.54 -14.92
C GLY A 150 11.53 -17.39 -13.42
N ARG A 151 10.37 -16.92 -12.95
CA ARG A 151 10.05 -16.86 -11.51
C ARG A 151 9.99 -18.30 -10.97
N ALA A 152 11.15 -18.88 -10.72
CA ALA A 152 11.39 -20.21 -10.19
C ALA A 152 12.19 -20.01 -8.91
N VAL A 153 11.49 -19.76 -7.82
CA VAL A 153 12.06 -19.59 -6.49
C VAL A 153 12.27 -20.95 -5.87
N THR A 154 13.34 -21.57 -6.32
CA THR A 154 13.94 -22.67 -5.61
C THR A 154 15.41 -22.34 -5.34
N GLN A 155 15.71 -22.21 -4.04
CA GLN A 155 17.01 -21.99 -3.37
C GLN A 155 17.93 -20.83 -3.84
N SER A 156 17.98 -20.47 -5.12
CA SER A 156 18.86 -19.42 -5.65
C SER A 156 18.49 -18.01 -5.17
N LYS A 157 17.20 -17.73 -4.92
CA LYS A 157 16.70 -16.42 -4.49
C LYS A 157 16.45 -16.27 -2.98
N GLN A 158 16.74 -17.26 -2.13
CA GLN A 158 16.43 -17.18 -0.69
C GLN A 158 17.09 -15.97 0.00
N LYS A 159 18.27 -15.52 -0.46
CA LYS A 159 18.92 -14.29 0.05
C LYS A 159 18.30 -12.98 -0.43
N LEU A 160 17.56 -12.99 -1.55
CA LEU A 160 16.85 -11.84 -2.12
C LEU A 160 15.39 -11.76 -1.65
N CYS A 161 14.82 -12.89 -1.22
CA CYS A 161 13.42 -13.05 -0.83
C CYS A 161 13.19 -13.17 0.68
N SER A 162 14.20 -12.87 1.52
CA SER A 162 13.99 -12.76 2.97
C SER A 162 13.33 -11.42 3.29
N PRO A 163 12.26 -11.37 4.11
CA PRO A 163 11.86 -10.13 4.74
C PRO A 163 13.08 -9.61 5.50
N ARG A 164 13.58 -8.43 5.17
CA ARG A 164 14.74 -7.87 5.86
C ARG A 164 14.26 -6.80 6.83
N ASP A 165 14.61 -7.04 8.08
CA ASP A 165 14.42 -6.26 9.31
C ASP A 165 15.03 -4.84 9.26
N GLY A 166 14.83 -4.07 8.19
CA GLY A 166 15.64 -2.88 7.91
C GLY A 166 14.88 -1.64 7.44
N TRP A 167 13.55 -1.59 7.55
CA TRP A 167 12.77 -0.39 7.18
C TRP A 167 12.23 0.39 8.39
N MET A 168 11.99 -0.26 9.54
CA MET A 168 11.62 0.46 10.77
C MET A 168 12.78 1.32 11.32
N ASP A 169 14.02 0.90 11.10
CA ASP A 169 15.22 1.66 11.48
C ASP A 169 15.36 2.98 10.70
N GLY A 170 14.72 3.10 9.52
CA GLY A 170 14.72 4.30 8.69
C GLY A 170 13.62 5.32 9.02
N MET A 171 12.62 4.94 9.82
CA MET A 171 11.48 5.78 10.19
C MET A 171 11.45 6.16 11.68
N GLY A 172 12.50 5.83 12.45
CA GLY A 172 12.67 6.33 13.81
C GLY A 172 11.53 5.97 14.76
N MET A 173 10.90 4.80 14.59
CA MET A 173 9.92 4.27 15.52
C MET A 173 10.37 2.92 16.06
N THR A 174 11.36 2.97 16.95
CA THR A 174 11.69 1.84 17.83
C THR A 174 11.04 2.09 19.19
N GLY A 175 10.10 1.23 19.57
CA GLY A 175 9.65 1.06 20.95
C GLY A 175 10.28 -0.17 21.56
#